data_AF-A0A8J2KJX5-F1
#
_entry.id   AF-A0A8J2KJX5-F1
#
_cell.length_a   1.000
_cell.length_b   1.000
_cell.length_c   1.000
_cell.angle_alpha   90.00
_cell.angle_beta   90.00
_cell.angle_gamma   90.00
#
_symmetry.space_group_name_H-M   'P 1'
#
loop_
_entity.id
_entity.type
_entity.pdbx_description
1 polymer ?
#
loop_
_entity_poly.entity_id
_entity_poly.type
_entity_poly.pdbx_seq_one_letter_code
_entity_poly.pdbx_strand_id
1 'polypeptide(L)'
;MMFYLGIFITATCAVLFAFLDYIQDRSLFIALSFLVRIVQACGNAAEVTAAFTIIALEFPDSVATTFSALETCSGIGYIFGPTIGGALYEAGGFILPFTATGGLLFLMGIITYLYLPPSQEDCPDEVKKGAGFLNLIRIPTVAVSSFAIAVTSSGIGFLSATLEPYVRANFKLSPLFTGLIFIIVGGTYAVSAPFWGRVCDKVTQPKIITMVGSLLCILGFTLIGPAPFMPFQP
;
A
#
# COMPACT_ATOMS: atom_id res chain seq x y z
N MET A 1 -7.53 -18.74 5.88
CA MET A 1 -8.30 -18.79 4.60
C MET A 1 -8.32 -17.44 3.87
N MET A 2 -8.72 -16.33 4.50
CA MET A 2 -8.85 -15.01 3.84
C MET A 2 -7.57 -14.52 3.16
N PHE A 3 -6.40 -14.72 3.79
CA PHE A 3 -5.10 -14.33 3.26
C PHE A 3 -4.82 -14.95 1.87
N TYR A 4 -4.92 -16.28 1.75
CA TYR A 4 -4.66 -17.00 0.49
C TYR A 4 -5.68 -16.65 -0.61
N LEU A 5 -6.95 -16.50 -0.24
CA LEU A 5 -7.99 -16.08 -1.18
C LEU A 5 -7.72 -14.67 -1.71
N GLY A 6 -7.29 -13.75 -0.84
CA GLY A 6 -6.87 -12.40 -1.22
C GLY A 6 -5.76 -12.41 -2.27
N ILE A 7 -4.65 -13.13 -1.99
CA ILE A 7 -3.53 -13.26 -2.93
C ILE A 7 -3.97 -13.84 -4.26
N PHE A 8 -4.77 -14.91 -4.25
CA PHE A 8 -5.24 -15.56 -5.47
C PHE A 8 -6.08 -14.63 -6.34
N ILE A 9 -7.00 -13.88 -5.71
CA ILE A 9 -7.82 -12.87 -6.40
C ILE A 9 -6.93 -11.76 -6.98
N THR A 10 -6.02 -11.20 -6.18
CA THR A 10 -5.13 -10.12 -6.61
C THR A 10 -4.26 -10.54 -7.80
N ALA A 11 -3.64 -11.72 -7.71
CA ALA A 11 -2.79 -12.28 -8.76
C ALA A 11 -3.57 -12.56 -10.05
N THR A 12 -4.74 -13.20 -9.93
CA THR A 12 -5.60 -13.51 -11.08
C THR A 12 -6.09 -12.24 -11.77
N CYS A 13 -6.55 -11.24 -11.01
CA CYS A 13 -6.97 -9.96 -11.55
C CYS A 13 -5.82 -9.20 -12.22
N ALA A 14 -4.59 -9.26 -11.68
CA ALA A 14 -3.42 -8.65 -12.32
C ALA A 14 -3.14 -9.28 -13.69
N VAL A 15 -3.17 -10.61 -13.79
CA VAL A 15 -3.00 -11.31 -15.07
C VAL A 15 -4.15 -10.98 -16.03
N LEU A 16 -5.40 -11.00 -15.58
CA LEU A 16 -6.56 -10.65 -16.40
C LEU A 16 -6.47 -9.22 -16.94
N PHE A 17 -5.99 -8.27 -16.12
CA PHE A 17 -5.80 -6.88 -16.53
C PHE A 17 -4.81 -6.77 -17.71
N ALA A 18 -3.79 -7.63 -17.76
CA ALA A 18 -2.85 -7.68 -18.87
C ALA A 18 -3.54 -7.95 -20.21
N PHE A 19 -4.46 -8.91 -20.23
CA PHE A 19 -5.16 -9.34 -21.45
C PHE A 19 -6.27 -8.38 -21.89
N LEU A 20 -6.62 -7.37 -21.08
CA LEU A 20 -7.54 -6.32 -21.51
C LEU A 20 -6.99 -5.51 -22.68
N ASP A 21 -5.67 -5.48 -22.90
CA ASP A 21 -5.02 -4.81 -24.03
C ASP A 21 -5.52 -5.29 -25.41
N TYR A 22 -6.00 -6.53 -25.49
CA TYR A 22 -6.58 -7.08 -26.72
C TYR A 22 -7.96 -6.49 -27.07
N ILE A 23 -8.60 -5.76 -26.14
CA ILE A 23 -9.92 -5.16 -26.34
C ILE A 23 -9.75 -3.80 -27.01
N GLN A 24 -10.08 -3.73 -28.30
CA GLN A 24 -9.95 -2.50 -29.09
C GLN A 24 -11.06 -1.47 -28.82
N ASP A 25 -12.21 -1.90 -28.30
CA ASP A 25 -13.29 -0.98 -27.94
C ASP A 25 -12.96 -0.22 -26.65
N ARG A 26 -12.86 1.11 -26.75
CA ARG A 26 -12.46 1.99 -25.65
C ARG A 26 -13.42 1.93 -24.46
N SER A 27 -14.72 1.90 -24.71
CA SER A 27 -15.73 1.92 -23.65
C SER A 27 -15.72 0.60 -22.87
N LEU A 28 -15.61 -0.51 -23.59
CA LEU A 28 -15.51 -1.85 -23.04
C LEU A 28 -14.20 -2.05 -22.27
N PHE A 29 -13.07 -1.58 -22.81
CA PHE A 29 -11.77 -1.59 -22.14
C PHE A 29 -11.85 -0.87 -20.80
N ILE A 30 -12.41 0.35 -20.78
CA ILE A 30 -12.54 1.15 -19.56
C ILE A 30 -13.47 0.46 -18.56
N ALA A 31 -14.64 -0.01 -18.99
CA ALA A 31 -15.61 -0.67 -18.12
C ALA A 31 -15.03 -1.93 -17.46
N LEU A 32 -14.37 -2.79 -18.23
CA LEU A 32 -13.72 -3.99 -17.71
C LEU A 32 -12.50 -3.67 -16.84
N SER A 33 -11.73 -2.63 -17.19
CA SER A 33 -10.63 -2.16 -16.34
C SER A 33 -11.12 -1.76 -14.97
N PHE A 34 -12.22 -1.00 -14.87
CA PHE A 34 -12.83 -0.66 -13.58
C PHE A 34 -13.30 -1.90 -12.82
N LEU A 35 -13.99 -2.82 -13.49
CA LEU A 35 -14.48 -4.04 -12.86
C LEU A 35 -13.34 -4.89 -12.29
N VAL A 36 -12.30 -5.14 -13.10
CA VAL A 36 -11.12 -5.90 -12.66
C VAL A 36 -10.40 -5.19 -11.51
N ARG A 37 -10.27 -3.87 -11.55
CA ARG A 37 -9.62 -3.09 -10.48
C ARG A 37 -10.40 -3.10 -9.18
N ILE A 38 -11.73 -3.07 -9.22
CA ILE A 38 -12.57 -3.19 -8.01
C ILE A 38 -12.37 -4.57 -7.37
N VAL A 39 -12.41 -5.64 -8.16
CA VAL A 39 -12.21 -7.01 -7.64
C VAL A 39 -10.79 -7.19 -7.12
N GLN A 40 -9.79 -6.68 -7.83
CA GLN A 40 -8.39 -6.69 -7.39
C GLN A 40 -8.21 -5.94 -6.07
N ALA A 41 -8.86 -4.79 -5.91
CA ALA A 41 -8.80 -4.00 -4.68
C ALA A 41 -9.41 -4.76 -3.49
N CYS A 42 -10.52 -5.48 -3.70
CA CYS A 42 -11.10 -6.35 -2.67
C CYS A 42 -10.13 -7.49 -2.28
N GLY A 43 -9.49 -8.13 -3.26
CA GLY A 43 -8.47 -9.16 -3.02
C GLY A 43 -7.30 -8.63 -2.19
N ASN A 44 -6.74 -7.49 -2.60
CA ASN A 44 -5.63 -6.83 -1.92
C ASN A 44 -6.01 -6.40 -0.49
N ALA A 45 -7.23 -5.88 -0.29
CA ALA A 45 -7.71 -5.52 1.05
C ALA A 45 -7.83 -6.73 1.96
N ALA A 46 -8.35 -7.86 1.45
CA ALA A 46 -8.46 -9.11 2.20
C ALA A 46 -7.07 -9.68 2.55
N GLU A 47 -6.14 -9.64 1.60
CA GLU A 47 -4.74 -10.05 1.78
C GLU A 47 -4.06 -9.23 2.88
N VAL A 48 -4.00 -7.89 2.73
CA VAL A 48 -3.29 -7.00 3.65
C VAL A 48 -3.88 -7.07 5.07
N THR A 49 -5.22 -7.10 5.18
CA THR A 49 -5.90 -7.19 6.49
C THR A 49 -5.59 -8.51 7.20
N ALA A 50 -5.60 -9.63 6.46
CA ALA A 50 -5.29 -10.93 7.01
C ALA A 50 -3.80 -11.05 7.35
N ALA A 51 -2.91 -10.52 6.52
CA ALA A 51 -1.48 -10.46 6.78
C ALA A 51 -1.20 -9.75 8.11
N PHE A 52 -1.83 -8.59 8.32
CA PHE A 52 -1.64 -7.81 9.53
C PHE A 52 -2.16 -8.55 10.78
N THR A 53 -3.29 -9.23 10.67
CA THR A 53 -3.80 -10.08 11.75
C THR A 53 -2.84 -11.22 12.09
N ILE A 54 -2.32 -11.93 11.08
CA ILE A 54 -1.38 -13.05 11.26
C ILE A 54 -0.12 -12.57 11.97
N ILE A 55 0.46 -11.46 11.52
CA ILE A 55 1.68 -10.89 12.09
C ILE A 55 1.50 -10.45 13.54
N ALA A 56 0.35 -9.84 13.86
CA ALA A 56 0.06 -9.42 15.23
C ALA A 56 -0.08 -10.62 16.18
N LEU A 57 -0.57 -11.75 15.69
CA LEU A 57 -0.69 -12.99 16.46
C LEU A 57 0.64 -13.73 16.61
N GLU A 58 1.46 -13.75 15.56
CA GLU A 58 2.74 -14.48 15.55
C GLU A 58 3.86 -13.72 16.30
N PHE A 59 3.84 -12.38 16.27
CA PHE A 59 4.88 -11.54 16.88
C PHE A 59 4.31 -10.55 17.91
N PRO A 60 3.66 -11.01 18.99
CA PRO A 60 2.95 -10.16 19.93
C PRO A 60 3.84 -9.14 20.65
N ASP A 61 5.12 -9.45 20.85
CA ASP A 61 6.08 -8.59 21.55
C ASP A 61 6.78 -7.57 20.65
N SER A 62 6.60 -7.65 19.33
CA SER A 62 7.32 -6.82 18.36
C SER A 62 6.47 -6.51 17.13
N VAL A 63 5.20 -6.20 17.40
CA VAL A 63 4.19 -5.94 16.37
C VAL A 63 4.58 -4.73 15.51
N ALA A 64 4.96 -3.59 16.10
CA ALA A 64 5.28 -2.40 15.32
C ALA A 64 6.59 -2.56 14.52
N THR A 65 7.59 -3.24 15.09
CA THR A 65 8.84 -3.55 14.39
C THR A 65 8.57 -4.48 13.20
N THR A 66 7.75 -5.51 13.35
CA THR A 66 7.43 -6.44 12.26
C THR A 66 6.63 -5.75 11.16
N PHE A 67 5.64 -4.92 11.52
CA PHE A 67 4.94 -4.07 10.55
C PHE A 67 5.90 -3.13 9.83
N SER A 68 6.81 -2.49 10.54
CA SER A 68 7.77 -1.58 9.93
C SER A 68 8.72 -2.26 8.95
N ALA A 69 9.04 -3.54 9.16
CA ALA A 69 9.83 -4.32 8.22
C ALA A 69 9.06 -4.59 6.91
N LEU A 70 7.75 -4.87 6.99
CA LEU A 70 6.90 -5.00 5.81
C LEU A 70 6.79 -3.68 5.06
N GLU A 71 6.59 -2.58 5.78
CA GLU A 71 6.56 -1.25 5.19
C GLU A 71 7.90 -0.87 4.55
N THR A 72 9.02 -1.36 5.10
CA THR A 72 10.33 -1.24 4.46
C THR A 72 10.36 -1.95 3.11
N CYS A 73 9.86 -3.19 3.05
CA CYS A 73 9.74 -3.94 1.80
C CYS A 73 8.81 -3.23 0.80
N SER A 74 7.69 -2.65 1.26
CA SER A 74 6.81 -1.81 0.45
C SER A 74 7.55 -0.58 -0.11
N GLY A 75 8.36 0.08 0.71
CA GLY A 75 9.22 1.19 0.30
C GLY A 75 10.21 0.80 -0.81
N ILE A 76 10.85 -0.37 -0.68
CA ILE A 76 11.69 -0.97 -1.73
C ILE A 76 10.87 -1.22 -3.01
N GLY A 77 9.64 -1.72 -2.86
CA GLY A 77 8.70 -1.88 -3.96
C GLY A 77 8.40 -0.56 -4.68
N TYR A 78 8.22 0.54 -3.95
CA TYR A 78 8.03 1.86 -4.56
C TYR A 78 9.27 2.39 -5.30
N ILE A 79 10.48 2.05 -4.83
CA ILE A 79 11.75 2.41 -5.48
C ILE A 79 11.89 1.67 -6.81
N PHE A 80 11.82 0.35 -6.77
CA PHE A 80 12.17 -0.49 -7.91
C PHE A 80 10.99 -0.82 -8.82
N GLY A 81 9.75 -0.74 -8.31
CA GLY A 81 8.54 -1.11 -9.01
C GLY A 81 8.34 -0.37 -10.35
N PRO A 82 8.36 0.97 -10.39
CA PRO A 82 8.22 1.71 -11.64
C PRO A 82 9.34 1.42 -12.64
N THR A 83 10.59 1.28 -12.17
CA THR A 83 11.75 1.01 -13.03
C THR A 83 11.68 -0.38 -13.65
N ILE A 84 11.39 -1.41 -12.84
CA ILE A 84 11.23 -2.80 -13.32
C ILE A 84 9.99 -2.90 -14.22
N GLY A 85 8.87 -2.28 -13.83
CA GLY A 85 7.64 -2.27 -14.62
C GLY A 85 7.81 -1.58 -15.98
N GLY A 86 8.54 -0.45 -16.01
CA GLY A 86 8.88 0.27 -17.24
C GLY A 86 9.80 -0.54 -18.15
N ALA A 87 10.82 -1.18 -17.60
CA ALA A 87 11.71 -2.07 -18.36
C ALA A 87 10.96 -3.28 -18.97
N LEU A 88 10.05 -3.89 -18.20
CA LEU A 88 9.17 -4.96 -18.69
C LEU A 88 8.23 -4.44 -19.79
N TYR A 89 7.71 -3.22 -19.65
CA TYR A 89 6.88 -2.60 -20.68
C TYR A 89 7.65 -2.36 -21.99
N GLU A 90 8.90 -1.87 -21.92
CA GLU A 90 9.74 -1.69 -23.11
C GLU A 90 10.08 -3.02 -23.79
N ALA A 91 10.29 -4.08 -23.01
CA ALA A 91 10.66 -5.40 -23.54
C ALA A 91 9.49 -6.18 -24.15
N GLY A 92 8.28 -6.05 -23.60
CA GLY A 92 7.13 -6.91 -23.96
C GLY A 92 5.78 -6.21 -24.02
N GLY A 93 5.77 -4.89 -24.11
CA GLY A 93 4.56 -4.08 -24.22
C GLY A 93 3.69 -4.11 -22.96
N PHE A 94 2.41 -3.78 -23.11
CA PHE A 94 1.47 -3.66 -21.99
C PHE A 94 1.29 -4.96 -21.20
N ILE A 95 1.32 -6.12 -21.86
CA ILE A 95 0.99 -7.42 -21.26
C ILE A 95 2.07 -7.90 -20.28
N LEU A 96 3.35 -7.69 -20.61
CA LEU A 96 4.47 -8.26 -19.86
C LEU A 96 4.56 -7.81 -18.39
N PRO A 97 4.48 -6.52 -18.02
CA PRO A 97 4.56 -6.11 -16.62
C PRO A 97 3.43 -6.71 -15.75
N PHE A 98 2.21 -6.80 -16.27
CA PHE A 98 1.06 -7.32 -15.51
C PHE A 98 1.09 -8.85 -15.36
N THR A 99 1.47 -9.57 -16.42
CA THR A 99 1.62 -11.03 -16.35
C THR A 99 2.80 -11.45 -15.48
N ALA A 100 3.93 -10.74 -15.54
CA ALA A 100 5.08 -11.00 -14.69
C ALA A 100 4.78 -10.74 -13.20
N THR A 101 4.16 -9.59 -12.88
CA THR A 101 3.79 -9.26 -11.49
C THR A 101 2.69 -10.17 -10.95
N GLY A 102 1.66 -10.47 -11.75
CA GLY A 102 0.60 -11.42 -11.37
C GLY A 102 1.13 -12.84 -11.17
N GLY A 103 2.02 -13.31 -12.05
CA GLY A 103 2.69 -14.61 -11.90
C GLY A 103 3.59 -14.69 -10.67
N LEU A 104 4.36 -13.62 -10.38
CA LEU A 104 5.19 -13.55 -9.19
C LEU A 104 4.35 -13.57 -7.91
N LEU A 105 3.25 -12.81 -7.86
CA LEU A 105 2.30 -12.84 -6.74
C LEU A 105 1.70 -14.24 -6.54
N PHE A 106 1.36 -14.93 -7.62
CA PHE A 106 0.85 -16.29 -7.55
C PHE A 106 1.88 -17.26 -6.96
N LEU A 107 3.14 -17.17 -7.40
CA LEU A 107 4.26 -17.96 -6.86
C LEU A 107 4.49 -17.65 -5.37
N MET A 108 4.44 -16.38 -4.97
CA MET A 108 4.54 -16.00 -3.55
C MET A 108 3.37 -16.53 -2.72
N GLY A 109 2.17 -16.60 -3.30
CA GLY A 109 1.01 -17.25 -2.68
C GLY A 109 1.24 -18.74 -2.42
N ILE A 110 1.82 -19.46 -3.39
CA ILE A 110 2.18 -20.89 -3.22
C ILE A 110 3.26 -21.06 -2.15
N ILE A 111 4.33 -20.26 -2.21
CA ILE A 111 5.42 -20.30 -1.22
C ILE A 111 4.83 -20.06 0.18
N THR A 112 4.02 -19.02 0.33
CA THR A 112 3.43 -18.71 1.63
C THR A 112 2.50 -19.83 2.11
N TYR A 113 1.75 -20.46 1.20
CA TYR A 113 0.92 -21.62 1.55
C TYR A 113 1.72 -22.82 2.06
N LEU A 114 2.94 -23.04 1.53
CA LEU A 114 3.81 -24.14 1.95
C LEU A 114 4.56 -23.88 3.26
N TYR A 115 4.92 -22.61 3.53
CA TYR A 115 5.79 -22.25 4.65
C TYR A 115 5.08 -21.60 5.83
N LEU A 116 3.94 -20.94 5.62
CA LEU A 116 3.22 -20.29 6.70
C LEU A 116 2.54 -21.37 7.56
N PRO A 117 2.89 -21.48 8.86
CA PRO A 117 2.28 -22.46 9.73
C PRO A 117 0.77 -22.24 9.79
N PRO A 118 -0.03 -23.31 9.89
CA PRO A 118 -1.45 -23.16 10.19
C PRO A 118 -1.57 -22.45 11.54
N SER A 119 -2.14 -21.24 11.54
CA SER A 119 -2.46 -20.50 12.75
C SER A 119 -3.31 -21.39 13.65
N GLN A 120 -2.84 -21.67 14.88
CA GLN A 120 -3.65 -22.41 15.86
C GLN A 120 -4.96 -21.64 16.06
N GLU A 121 -6.08 -22.29 15.73
CA GLU A 121 -7.42 -21.79 15.99
C GLU A 121 -7.77 -21.86 17.49
N ASP A 122 -6.83 -21.54 18.38
CA ASP A 122 -7.11 -21.31 19.80
C ASP A 122 -7.72 -19.90 19.96
N CYS A 123 -8.75 -19.60 19.15
CA CYS A 123 -9.67 -18.52 19.44
C CYS A 123 -10.62 -19.07 20.52
N PRO A 124 -10.60 -18.55 21.76
CA PRO A 124 -11.63 -18.92 22.73
C PRO A 124 -13.00 -18.66 22.10
N ASP A 125 -13.93 -19.61 22.23
CA ASP A 125 -15.28 -19.57 21.68
C ASP A 125 -16.05 -18.27 22.00
N GLU A 126 -15.59 -17.47 22.97
CA GLU A 126 -16.12 -16.16 23.32
C GLU A 126 -15.98 -15.07 22.23
N VAL A 127 -15.05 -15.20 21.27
CA VAL A 127 -14.88 -14.23 20.16
C VAL A 127 -16.02 -14.35 19.11
N LYS A 128 -16.85 -15.39 19.17
CA LYS A 128 -18.04 -15.55 18.31
C LYS A 128 -19.13 -14.51 18.58
N LYS A 129 -19.08 -13.76 19.69
CA LYS A 129 -19.90 -12.56 19.87
C LYS A 129 -19.18 -11.35 19.30
N GLY A 130 -19.31 -11.19 17.98
CA GLY A 130 -18.78 -10.05 17.26
C GLY A 130 -19.20 -8.74 17.92
N ALA A 131 -18.24 -8.03 18.53
CA ALA A 131 -18.33 -6.59 18.54
C ALA A 131 -18.38 -6.18 17.07
N GLY A 132 -19.57 -5.86 16.55
CA GLY A 132 -19.74 -5.48 15.16
C GLY A 132 -18.72 -4.38 14.80
N PHE A 133 -18.19 -4.38 13.59
CA PHE A 133 -17.22 -3.38 13.10
C PHE A 133 -17.57 -1.94 13.51
N LEU A 134 -18.87 -1.61 13.52
CA LEU A 134 -19.42 -0.32 13.97
C LEU A 134 -19.16 -0.02 15.46
N ASN A 135 -19.16 -1.04 16.33
CA ASN A 135 -18.83 -0.90 17.75
C ASN A 135 -17.35 -0.61 17.97
N LEU A 136 -16.45 -1.14 17.12
CA LEU A 136 -15.02 -0.78 17.16
C LEU A 136 -14.80 0.69 16.79
N ILE A 137 -15.46 1.16 15.73
CA ILE A 137 -15.38 2.58 15.32
C ILE A 137 -15.98 3.50 16.40
N ARG A 138 -16.90 3.02 17.24
CA ARG A 138 -17.45 3.80 18.35
C ARG A 138 -16.41 4.10 19.46
N ILE A 139 -15.30 3.37 19.50
CA ILE A 139 -14.20 3.63 20.43
C ILE A 139 -13.43 4.88 19.94
N PRO A 140 -13.37 5.99 20.70
CA PRO A 140 -12.81 7.25 20.21
C PRO A 140 -11.36 7.15 19.73
N THR A 141 -10.53 6.36 20.41
CA THR A 141 -9.14 6.15 19.99
C THR A 141 -9.06 5.42 18.64
N VAL A 142 -9.89 4.40 18.42
CA VAL A 142 -9.93 3.67 17.14
C VAL A 142 -10.44 4.57 16.03
N ALA A 143 -11.51 5.36 16.30
CA ALA A 143 -12.04 6.32 15.34
C ALA A 143 -10.98 7.33 14.88
N VAL A 144 -10.24 7.92 15.84
CA VAL A 144 -9.19 8.92 15.54
C VAL A 144 -8.05 8.28 14.74
N SER A 145 -7.57 7.10 15.13
CA SER A 145 -6.53 6.39 14.38
C SER A 145 -6.97 6.02 12.97
N SER A 146 -8.19 5.49 12.81
CA SER A 146 -8.76 5.16 11.49
C SER A 146 -8.92 6.40 10.61
N PHE A 147 -9.36 7.51 11.19
CA PHE A 147 -9.46 8.78 10.47
C PHE A 147 -8.07 9.29 10.04
N ALA A 148 -7.08 9.25 10.93
CA ALA A 148 -5.71 9.66 10.62
C ALA A 148 -5.10 8.80 9.49
N ILE A 149 -5.32 7.48 9.53
CA ILE A 149 -4.89 6.56 8.46
C ILE A 149 -5.59 6.90 7.15
N ALA A 150 -6.91 7.10 7.16
CA ALA A 150 -7.67 7.44 5.96
C ALA A 150 -7.17 8.74 5.31
N VAL A 151 -6.99 9.80 6.10
CA VAL A 151 -6.49 11.11 5.61
C VAL A 151 -5.07 10.98 5.06
N THR A 152 -4.19 10.25 5.76
CA THR A 152 -2.80 10.06 5.31
C THR A 152 -2.75 9.26 4.01
N SER A 153 -3.52 8.18 3.89
CA SER A 153 -3.63 7.37 2.67
C SER A 153 -4.21 8.17 1.50
N SER A 154 -5.22 9.00 1.73
CA SER A 154 -5.73 9.92 0.72
C SER A 154 -4.68 10.93 0.27
N GLY A 155 -3.88 11.47 1.20
CA GLY A 155 -2.77 12.37 0.89
C GLY A 155 -1.69 11.71 0.03
N ILE A 156 -1.30 10.47 0.37
CA ILE A 156 -0.35 9.69 -0.44
C ILE A 156 -0.93 9.41 -1.82
N GLY A 157 -2.20 9.01 -1.91
CA GLY A 157 -2.89 8.77 -3.19
C GLY A 157 -3.00 10.03 -4.04
N PHE A 158 -3.26 11.19 -3.43
CA PHE A 158 -3.25 12.47 -4.12
C PHE A 158 -1.86 12.80 -4.68
N LEU A 159 -0.81 12.63 -3.86
CA LEU A 159 0.56 12.87 -4.29
C LEU A 159 0.94 11.94 -5.45
N SER A 160 0.70 10.65 -5.33
CA SER A 160 1.05 9.71 -6.40
C SER A 160 0.29 9.99 -7.71
N ALA A 161 -0.99 10.36 -7.64
CA ALA A 161 -1.80 10.67 -8.81
C ALA A 161 -1.45 12.01 -9.49
N THR A 162 -1.02 13.02 -8.72
CA THR A 162 -0.78 14.38 -9.24
C THR A 162 0.68 14.67 -9.54
N LEU A 163 1.61 14.06 -8.80
CA LEU A 163 3.05 14.32 -8.92
C LEU A 163 3.58 13.91 -10.29
N GLU A 164 3.18 12.74 -10.82
CA GLU A 164 3.65 12.27 -12.12
C GLU A 164 3.21 13.21 -13.27
N PRO A 165 1.92 13.58 -13.41
CA PRO A 165 1.51 14.57 -14.41
C PRO A 165 2.19 15.92 -14.24
N TYR A 166 2.32 16.42 -13.00
CA TYR A 166 2.92 17.71 -12.71
C TYR A 166 4.39 17.77 -13.12
N VAL A 167 5.17 16.72 -12.80
CA VAL A 167 6.58 16.62 -13.16
C VAL A 167 6.77 16.57 -14.68
N ARG A 168 5.93 15.78 -15.37
CA ARG A 168 5.98 15.68 -16.85
C ARG A 168 5.62 17.01 -17.52
N ALA A 169 4.60 17.72 -17.03
CA ALA A 169 4.11 18.94 -17.64
C ALA A 169 5.06 20.14 -17.43
N ASN A 170 5.59 20.33 -16.22
CA ASN A 170 6.37 21.52 -15.87
C ASN A 170 7.86 21.38 -16.17
N PHE A 171 8.44 20.19 -15.95
CA PHE A 171 9.89 20.00 -16.02
C PHE A 171 10.33 19.21 -17.26
N LYS A 172 9.39 18.69 -18.08
CA LYS A 172 9.66 17.84 -19.27
C LYS A 172 10.73 16.77 -19.00
N LEU A 173 10.77 16.24 -17.79
CA LEU A 173 11.81 15.33 -17.35
C LEU A 173 11.68 13.99 -18.07
N SER A 174 12.83 13.38 -18.36
CA SER A 174 12.89 12.00 -18.84
C SER A 174 12.22 11.05 -17.83
N PRO A 175 11.59 9.95 -18.27
CA PRO A 175 11.02 8.92 -17.39
C PRO A 175 11.97 8.47 -16.26
N LEU A 176 13.27 8.48 -16.52
CA LEU A 176 14.31 8.18 -15.53
C LEU A 176 14.28 9.13 -14.32
N PHE A 177 14.20 10.44 -14.55
CA PHE A 177 14.17 11.44 -13.48
C PHE A 177 12.85 11.43 -12.71
N THR A 178 11.73 11.15 -13.39
CA THR A 178 10.45 10.91 -12.72
C THR A 178 10.53 9.70 -11.80
N GLY A 179 11.19 8.62 -12.24
CA GLY A 179 11.50 7.46 -11.40
C GLY A 179 12.32 7.84 -10.16
N LEU A 180 13.38 8.64 -10.30
CA LEU A 180 14.22 9.09 -9.18
C LEU A 180 13.42 9.83 -8.08
N ILE A 181 12.40 10.60 -8.43
CA ILE A 181 11.53 11.27 -7.46
C ILE A 181 10.78 10.24 -6.61
N PHE A 182 10.25 9.18 -7.23
CA PHE A 182 9.61 8.08 -6.51
C PHE A 182 10.61 7.27 -5.66
N ILE A 183 11.87 7.18 -6.08
CA ILE A 183 12.94 6.57 -5.26
C ILE A 183 13.15 7.34 -3.96
N ILE A 184 13.14 8.68 -3.99
CA ILE A 184 13.29 9.49 -2.77
C ILE A 184 12.14 9.19 -1.80
N VAL A 185 10.90 9.11 -2.30
CA VAL A 185 9.72 8.78 -1.50
C VAL A 185 9.83 7.37 -0.91
N GLY A 186 10.10 6.36 -1.75
CA GLY A 186 10.21 4.98 -1.29
C GLY A 186 11.41 4.75 -0.36
N GLY A 187 12.53 5.44 -0.59
CA GLY A 187 13.75 5.34 0.21
C GLY A 187 13.63 6.01 1.57
N THR A 188 13.05 7.20 1.64
CA THR A 188 12.76 7.83 2.92
C THR A 188 11.76 6.99 3.73
N TYR A 189 10.76 6.40 3.08
CA TYR A 189 9.84 5.47 3.72
C TYR A 189 10.55 4.22 4.25
N ALA A 190 11.36 3.56 3.41
CA ALA A 190 12.09 2.34 3.78
C ALA A 190 13.10 2.54 4.91
N VAL A 191 13.79 3.68 4.94
CA VAL A 191 14.79 3.98 6.00
C VAL A 191 14.11 4.41 7.30
N SER A 192 13.02 5.17 7.23
CA SER A 192 12.35 5.70 8.43
C SER A 192 11.44 4.68 9.12
N ALA A 193 10.78 3.79 8.37
CA ALA A 193 9.90 2.77 8.93
C ALA A 193 10.54 1.96 10.10
N PRO A 194 11.71 1.31 9.95
CA PRO A 194 12.28 0.46 11.00
C PRO A 194 12.79 1.25 12.22
N PHE A 195 13.08 2.53 12.05
CA PHE A 195 13.38 3.44 13.16
C PHE A 195 12.12 3.65 14.00
N TRP A 196 11.02 4.08 13.37
CA TRP A 196 9.77 4.36 14.07
C TRP A 196 9.11 3.10 14.65
N GLY A 197 9.23 1.94 13.99
CA GLY A 197 8.75 0.66 14.52
C GLY A 197 9.39 0.31 15.87
N ARG A 198 10.72 0.43 15.97
CA ARG A 198 11.43 0.16 17.24
C ARG A 198 11.11 1.17 18.33
N VAL A 199 10.93 2.44 17.96
CA VAL A 199 10.56 3.50 18.92
C VAL A 199 9.14 3.27 19.46
N CYS A 200 8.19 2.86 18.62
CA CYS A 200 6.84 2.46 19.02
C CYS A 200 6.85 1.28 20.00
N ASP A 201 7.66 0.25 19.74
CA ASP A 201 7.67 -0.95 20.59
C ASP A 201 8.37 -0.72 21.95
N LYS A 202 9.41 0.14 22.01
CA LYS A 202 10.29 0.22 23.20
C LYS A 202 10.24 1.53 23.99
N VAL A 203 9.87 2.64 23.37
CA VAL A 203 10.19 3.97 23.92
C VAL A 203 8.94 4.79 24.23
N THR A 204 7.92 4.77 23.38
CA THR A 204 6.82 5.74 23.48
C THR A 204 5.48 5.15 23.05
N GLN A 205 4.41 5.61 23.68
CA GLN A 205 3.05 5.21 23.32
C GLN A 205 2.75 5.54 21.84
N PRO A 206 2.19 4.60 21.05
CA PRO A 206 1.86 4.81 19.65
C PRO A 206 1.03 6.08 19.37
N LYS A 207 0.16 6.48 20.32
CA LYS A 207 -0.67 7.69 20.22
C LYS A 207 0.15 8.98 20.03
N ILE A 208 1.27 9.12 20.76
CA ILE A 208 2.12 10.31 20.68
C ILE A 208 2.82 10.33 19.31
N ILE A 209 3.26 9.17 18.83
CA ILE A 209 3.91 9.04 17.53
C ILE A 209 2.93 9.36 16.40
N THR A 210 1.67 8.90 16.48
CA THR A 210 0.60 9.28 15.53
C THR A 210 0.35 10.80 15.53
N MET A 211 0.33 11.44 16.69
CA MET A 211 0.16 12.89 16.79
C MET A 211 1.33 13.66 16.16
N VAL A 212 2.57 13.29 16.48
CA VAL A 212 3.77 13.91 15.89
C VAL A 212 3.81 13.70 14.38
N GLY A 213 3.53 12.47 13.92
CA GLY A 213 3.44 12.16 12.48
C GLY A 213 2.40 12.98 11.76
N SER A 214 1.22 13.17 12.37
CA SER A 214 0.14 13.99 11.78
C SER A 214 0.55 15.47 11.66
N LEU A 215 1.25 16.02 12.65
CA LEU A 215 1.80 17.39 12.58
C LEU A 215 2.85 17.53 11.48
N LEU A 216 3.73 16.55 11.32
CA LEU A 216 4.72 16.52 10.24
C LEU A 216 4.06 16.44 8.86
N CYS A 217 2.99 15.65 8.72
CA CYS A 217 2.22 15.61 7.48
C CYS A 217 1.58 16.96 7.16
N ILE A 218 0.98 17.65 8.14
CA ILE A 218 0.40 18.99 7.95
C ILE A 218 1.46 19.97 7.45
N LEU A 219 2.63 20.00 8.09
CA LEU A 219 3.75 20.84 7.67
C LEU A 219 4.20 20.50 6.24
N GLY A 220 4.36 19.22 5.92
CA GLY A 220 4.75 18.77 4.59
C GLY A 220 3.77 19.17 3.50
N PHE A 221 2.47 18.94 3.69
CA PHE A 221 1.45 19.34 2.72
C PHE A 221 1.35 20.87 2.55
N THR A 222 1.59 21.63 3.62
CA THR A 222 1.62 23.11 3.56
C THR A 222 2.80 23.63 2.73
N LEU A 223 3.90 22.87 2.64
CA LEU A 223 5.08 23.23 1.84
C LEU A 223 4.94 22.84 0.35
N ILE A 224 4.13 21.84 0.02
CA ILE A 224 3.95 21.36 -1.36
C ILE A 224 3.15 22.33 -2.22
N GLY A 225 2.16 23.02 -1.64
CA GLY A 225 1.39 24.07 -2.32
C GLY A 225 1.86 25.47 -1.91
N PRO A 226 1.71 26.49 -2.77
CA PRO A 226 1.86 27.88 -2.33
C PRO A 226 0.79 28.15 -1.29
N ALA A 227 1.17 28.14 -0.02
CA ALA A 227 0.29 28.52 1.06
C ALA A 227 -0.21 29.94 0.78
N PRO A 228 -1.53 30.21 0.69
CA PRO A 228 -2.05 31.54 0.38
C PRO A 228 -1.63 32.61 1.41
N PHE A 229 -1.04 32.19 2.53
CA PHE A 229 -0.48 33.01 3.62
C PHE A 229 1.05 33.13 3.60
N MET A 230 1.78 32.44 2.72
CA MET A 230 3.22 32.62 2.52
C MET A 230 3.50 33.28 1.17
N PRO A 231 4.24 34.40 1.11
CA PRO A 231 4.44 35.20 -0.11
C PRO A 231 5.51 34.60 -1.04
N PHE A 232 5.51 33.28 -1.26
CA PHE A 232 6.37 32.65 -2.26
C PHE A 232 5.57 32.45 -3.54
N GLN A 233 5.90 33.22 -4.57
CA GLN A 233 5.38 33.02 -5.93
C GLN A 233 5.97 31.73 -6.53
N PRO A 234 5.19 31.02 -7.38
CA PRO A 234 5.61 29.76 -8.01
C PRO A 234 6.82 29.91 -8.93
#